data_AF-A0A951URX6-F1
#
_entry.id   AF-A0A951URX6-F1
#
_cell.length_a   1.000
_cell.length_b   1.000
_cell.length_c   1.000
_cell.angle_alpha   90.00
_cell.angle_beta   90.00
_cell.angle_gamma   90.00
#
_symmetry.space_group_name_H-M   'P 1'
#
loop_
_entity.id
_entity.type
_entity.pdbx_description
1 polymer ?
#
loop_
_entity_poly.entity_id
_entity_poly.type
_entity_poly.pdbx_seq_one_letter_code
_entity_poly.pdbx_strand_id
1 'polypeptide(L)'
;MKKRYFLQAGATMVGAAWLSHYVTGRSMATAKKEFEITKTDKEWRKILTPEQFHVLRKHGTERAGTSPLDKQYGKGTYACAACNLPLFTSITKFDSGTGWPSFYSPIQGAILRKNLIIQLLV
;
A
#
# COMPACT_ATOMS: atom_id res chain seq x y z
N MET A 1 67.63 -28.80 -23.14
CA MET A 1 67.32 -27.41 -22.73
C MET A 1 65.93 -27.02 -23.24
N LYS A 2 65.01 -26.61 -22.34
CA LYS A 2 63.92 -25.61 -22.50
C LYS A 2 62.83 -25.80 -21.42
N LYS A 3 63.21 -25.46 -20.17
CA LYS A 3 62.31 -25.26 -19.03
C LYS A 3 61.55 -23.93 -19.19
N ARG A 4 60.49 -23.84 -20.01
CA ARG A 4 59.72 -22.57 -20.15
C ARG A 4 58.21 -22.65 -20.35
N TYR A 5 57.58 -23.83 -20.41
CA TYR A 5 56.15 -23.92 -20.78
C TYR A 5 55.17 -24.20 -19.62
N PHE A 6 55.61 -24.15 -18.36
CA PHE A 6 54.80 -24.59 -17.21
C PHE A 6 54.08 -23.47 -16.42
N LEU A 7 54.07 -22.22 -16.91
CA LEU A 7 53.64 -21.06 -16.09
C LEU A 7 52.59 -20.14 -16.73
N GLN A 8 51.80 -20.60 -17.70
CA GLN A 8 50.76 -19.76 -18.33
C GLN A 8 49.31 -20.28 -18.25
N ALA A 9 49.04 -21.40 -17.57
CA ALA A 9 47.68 -21.97 -17.53
C ALA A 9 46.89 -21.69 -16.23
N GLY A 10 47.28 -20.69 -15.42
CA GLY A 10 46.67 -20.43 -14.11
C GLY A 10 45.70 -19.25 -14.01
N ALA A 11 45.69 -18.32 -14.98
CA ALA A 11 45.09 -16.99 -14.76
C ALA A 11 43.66 -16.78 -15.30
N THR A 12 43.10 -17.71 -16.08
CA THR A 12 41.81 -17.45 -16.78
C THR A 12 40.59 -18.09 -16.11
N MET A 13 40.75 -19.01 -15.16
CA MET A 13 39.60 -19.73 -14.57
C MET A 13 39.01 -19.09 -13.30
N VAL A 14 39.70 -18.15 -12.65
CA VAL A 14 39.17 -17.50 -11.42
C VAL A 14 38.26 -16.30 -11.74
N GLY A 15 38.49 -15.60 -12.86
CA GLY A 15 37.70 -14.41 -13.23
C GLY A 15 36.27 -14.72 -13.69
N ALA A 16 36.05 -15.86 -14.36
CA ALA A 16 34.72 -16.24 -14.86
C ALA A 16 33.75 -16.67 -13.73
N ALA A 17 34.27 -17.30 -12.67
CA ALA A 17 33.47 -17.72 -11.53
C ALA A 17 32.99 -16.52 -10.67
N TRP A 18 33.82 -15.48 -10.55
CA TRP A 18 33.45 -14.24 -9.83
C TRP A 18 32.43 -13.40 -10.60
N LEU A 19 32.43 -13.43 -11.93
CA LEU A 19 31.42 -12.72 -12.75
C LEU A 19 30.05 -13.41 -12.74
N SER A 20 29.99 -14.73 -12.55
CA SER A 20 28.74 -15.49 -12.59
C SER A 20 27.81 -15.17 -11.42
N HIS A 21 28.36 -14.86 -10.24
CA HIS A 21 27.57 -14.49 -9.06
C HIS A 21 26.91 -13.10 -9.15
N TYR A 22 27.39 -12.21 -10.04
CA TYR A 22 26.81 -10.88 -10.20
C TYR A 22 25.67 -10.83 -11.24
N VAL A 23 25.53 -11.84 -12.10
CA VAL A 23 24.56 -11.82 -13.22
C VAL A 23 23.23 -12.52 -12.86
N THR A 24 23.18 -13.32 -11.80
CA THR A 24 21.90 -13.85 -11.29
C THR A 24 21.16 -12.77 -10.51
N GLY A 25 20.59 -11.81 -11.24
CA GLY A 25 19.69 -10.80 -10.75
C GLY A 25 18.57 -11.44 -9.93
N ARG A 26 18.60 -11.18 -8.62
CA ARG A 26 17.56 -11.55 -7.68
C ARG A 26 16.27 -10.83 -8.08
N SER A 27 15.43 -11.49 -8.86
CA SER A 27 14.05 -11.06 -9.10
C SER A 27 13.33 -11.05 -7.75
N MET A 28 13.15 -9.86 -7.17
CA MET A 28 12.28 -9.68 -6.01
C MET A 28 10.84 -9.89 -6.49
N ALA A 29 10.37 -11.14 -6.41
CA ALA A 29 8.95 -11.42 -6.44
C ALA A 29 8.31 -10.78 -5.20
N THR A 30 7.72 -9.59 -5.39
CA THR A 30 6.88 -8.95 -4.39
C THR A 30 5.73 -9.91 -4.06
N ALA A 31 5.73 -10.49 -2.87
CA ALA A 31 4.62 -11.31 -2.39
C ALA A 31 3.34 -10.46 -2.40
N LYS A 32 2.51 -10.67 -3.42
CA LYS A 32 1.23 -9.98 -3.59
C LYS A 32 0.27 -10.55 -2.55
N LYS A 33 0.03 -9.81 -1.47
CA LYS A 33 -1.01 -10.16 -0.50
C LYS A 33 -2.35 -10.09 -1.23
N GLU A 34 -2.99 -11.24 -1.41
CA GLU A 34 -4.33 -11.30 -2.01
C GLU A 34 -5.36 -10.82 -0.99
N PHE A 35 -6.26 -9.96 -1.45
CA PHE A 35 -7.38 -9.46 -0.66
C PHE A 35 -8.65 -10.14 -1.14
N GLU A 36 -9.54 -10.45 -0.20
CA GLU A 36 -10.84 -11.08 -0.48
C GLU A 36 -11.64 -10.32 -1.55
N ILE A 37 -11.56 -8.99 -1.53
CA ILE A 37 -12.21 -8.13 -2.52
C ILE A 37 -11.16 -7.57 -3.47
N THR A 38 -11.05 -8.20 -4.65
CA THR A 38 -10.19 -7.76 -5.74
C THR A 38 -11.05 -7.42 -6.96
N LYS A 39 -11.03 -6.16 -7.38
CA LYS A 39 -11.70 -5.69 -8.61
C LYS A 39 -10.77 -4.81 -9.44
N THR A 40 -11.03 -4.77 -10.74
CA THR A 40 -10.36 -3.88 -11.69
C THR A 40 -10.78 -2.42 -11.48
N ASP A 41 -9.94 -1.48 -11.94
CA ASP A 41 -10.28 -0.06 -11.93
C ASP A 41 -11.60 0.26 -12.67
N LYS A 42 -11.92 -0.50 -13.73
CA LYS A 42 -13.16 -0.35 -14.50
C LYS A 42 -14.38 -0.74 -13.66
N GLU A 43 -14.27 -1.80 -12.88
CA GLU A 43 -15.36 -2.24 -11.99
C GLU A 43 -15.54 -1.28 -10.81
N TRP A 44 -14.45 -0.78 -10.23
CA TRP A 44 -14.53 0.23 -9.17
C TRP A 44 -15.19 1.51 -9.64
N ARG A 45 -14.86 2.01 -10.84
CA ARG A 45 -15.50 3.19 -11.43
C ARG A 45 -17.01 3.04 -11.69
N LYS A 46 -17.54 1.81 -11.70
CA LYS A 46 -18.99 1.59 -11.82
C LYS A 46 -19.74 1.72 -10.49
N ILE A 47 -19.04 1.57 -9.37
CA ILE A 47 -19.67 1.53 -8.03
C ILE A 47 -19.26 2.70 -7.13
N LEU A 48 -18.12 3.34 -7.41
CA LEU A 48 -17.65 4.52 -6.70
C LEU A 48 -17.98 5.78 -7.49
N THR A 49 -18.25 6.89 -6.79
CA THR A 49 -18.26 8.21 -7.44
C THR A 49 -16.86 8.58 -7.91
N PRO A 50 -16.70 9.53 -8.86
CA PRO A 50 -15.39 9.98 -9.31
C PRO A 50 -14.47 10.43 -8.16
N GLU A 51 -15.02 11.13 -7.17
CA GLU A 51 -14.30 11.63 -6.00
C GLU A 51 -13.83 10.49 -5.10
N GLN A 52 -14.74 9.55 -4.78
CA GLN A 52 -14.41 8.36 -3.99
C GLN A 52 -13.35 7.50 -4.69
N PHE A 53 -13.45 7.34 -6.01
CA PHE A 53 -12.47 6.59 -6.78
C PHE A 53 -11.10 7.30 -6.77
N HIS A 54 -11.07 8.62 -6.94
CA HIS A 54 -9.83 9.39 -6.88
C HIS A 54 -9.14 9.25 -5.53
N VAL A 55 -9.89 9.40 -4.44
CA VAL A 55 -9.39 9.24 -3.07
C VAL A 55 -8.92 7.81 -2.80
N LEU A 56 -9.80 6.81 -2.95
CA LEU A 56 -9.54 5.43 -2.50
C LEU A 56 -8.58 4.66 -3.42
N ARG A 57 -8.50 5.01 -4.71
CA ARG A 57 -7.75 4.23 -5.72
C ARG A 57 -6.63 5.01 -6.38
N LYS A 58 -6.66 6.34 -6.35
CA LYS A 58 -5.60 7.21 -6.91
C LYS A 58 -4.84 7.98 -5.84
N HIS A 59 -5.00 7.62 -4.56
CA HIS A 59 -4.33 8.28 -3.43
C HIS A 59 -4.61 9.80 -3.39
N GLY A 60 -5.77 10.21 -3.92
CA GLY A 60 -6.24 11.58 -3.83
C GLY A 60 -6.58 11.95 -2.40
N THR A 61 -6.71 13.25 -2.14
CA THR A 61 -7.18 13.81 -0.87
C THR A 61 -8.27 14.80 -1.19
N GLU A 62 -9.44 14.65 -0.57
CA GLU A 62 -10.52 15.63 -0.71
C GLU A 62 -10.13 16.96 -0.08
N ARG A 63 -10.83 18.03 -0.41
CA ARG A 63 -10.56 19.35 0.17
C ARG A 63 -11.03 19.40 1.64
N ALA A 64 -10.30 20.12 2.48
CA ALA A 64 -10.70 20.31 3.88
C ALA A 64 -12.13 20.88 3.99
N GLY A 65 -12.92 20.33 4.90
CA GLY A 65 -14.28 20.77 5.21
C GLY A 65 -15.33 20.37 4.18
N THR A 66 -14.99 19.54 3.18
CA THR A 66 -15.97 19.08 2.18
C THR A 66 -16.61 17.74 2.51
N SER A 67 -15.99 16.92 3.37
CA SER A 67 -16.56 15.62 3.73
C SER A 67 -17.86 15.81 4.52
N PRO A 68 -18.97 15.16 4.12
CA PRO A 68 -20.19 15.15 4.92
C PRO A 68 -20.01 14.43 6.27
N LEU A 69 -18.96 13.62 6.42
CA LEU A 69 -18.67 12.85 7.62
C LEU A 69 -17.80 13.63 8.63
N ASP A 70 -17.21 14.77 8.25
CA ASP A 70 -16.32 15.56 9.12
C ASP A 70 -17.05 16.01 10.38
N LYS A 71 -18.22 16.63 10.24
CA LYS A 71 -19.04 17.12 11.37
C LYS A 71 -20.19 16.19 11.76
N GLN A 72 -20.17 14.93 11.30
CA GLN A 72 -21.14 13.93 11.73
C GLN A 72 -20.70 13.26 13.03
N TYR A 73 -21.48 13.40 14.11
CA TYR A 73 -21.20 12.80 15.43
C TYR A 73 -22.32 11.88 15.94
N GLY A 74 -23.26 11.53 15.07
CA GLY A 74 -24.32 10.57 15.39
C GLY A 74 -23.76 9.19 15.75
N LYS A 75 -24.51 8.44 16.57
CA LYS A 75 -24.14 7.06 16.91
C LYS A 75 -24.16 6.17 15.67
N GLY A 76 -23.11 5.39 15.46
CA GLY A 76 -23.03 4.49 14.31
C GLY A 76 -21.64 3.94 14.04
N THR A 77 -21.51 3.32 12.86
CA THR A 77 -20.27 2.72 12.35
C THR A 77 -19.93 3.36 11.02
N TYR A 78 -18.66 3.70 10.82
CA TYR A 78 -18.12 4.21 9.56
C TYR A 78 -17.53 3.04 8.79
N ALA A 79 -18.06 2.81 7.60
CA ALA A 79 -17.66 1.70 6.73
C ALA A 79 -16.90 2.19 5.51
N CYS A 80 -16.09 1.32 4.92
CA CYS A 80 -15.39 1.61 3.67
C CYS A 80 -16.40 1.81 2.53
N ALA A 81 -16.32 2.94 1.81
CA ALA A 81 -17.21 3.20 0.67
C ALA A 81 -17.04 2.20 -0.50
N ALA A 82 -15.90 1.48 -0.57
CA ALA A 82 -15.66 0.50 -1.62
C ALA A 82 -16.16 -0.91 -1.26
N CYS A 83 -15.79 -1.43 -0.09
CA CYS A 83 -16.09 -2.80 0.32
C CYS A 83 -17.18 -2.94 1.39
N ASN A 84 -17.72 -1.83 1.90
CA ASN A 84 -18.72 -1.79 2.97
C ASN A 84 -18.32 -2.47 4.28
N LEU A 85 -17.03 -2.76 4.47
CA LEU A 85 -16.52 -3.32 5.71
C LEU A 85 -16.42 -2.22 6.79
N PRO A 86 -16.74 -2.52 8.05
CA PRO A 86 -16.69 -1.56 9.14
C PRO A 86 -15.25 -1.20 9.49
N LEU A 87 -14.95 0.10 9.60
CA LEU A 87 -13.61 0.60 9.86
C LEU A 87 -13.51 1.30 11.22
N PHE A 88 -14.49 2.14 11.57
CA PHE A 88 -14.50 2.93 12.81
C PHE A 88 -15.87 2.95 13.45
N THR A 89 -15.89 3.28 14.74
CA THR A 89 -17.12 3.51 15.48
C THR A 89 -17.26 5.00 15.79
N SER A 90 -18.48 5.50 15.95
CA SER A 90 -18.71 6.87 16.41
C SER A 90 -18.11 7.16 17.79
N ILE A 91 -17.91 6.13 18.61
CA ILE A 91 -17.26 6.23 19.94
C ILE A 91 -15.81 6.70 19.81
N THR A 92 -15.14 6.31 18.71
CA THR A 92 -13.73 6.66 18.49
C THR A 92 -13.55 7.95 17.70
N LYS A 93 -14.63 8.61 17.29
CA LYS A 93 -14.61 9.86 16.55
C LYS A 93 -14.40 11.05 17.48
N PHE A 94 -13.66 12.05 17.02
CA PHE A 94 -13.48 13.32 17.72
C PHE A 94 -13.35 14.48 16.71
N ASP A 95 -13.50 15.72 17.20
CA ASP A 95 -13.22 16.91 16.39
C ASP A 95 -11.74 17.27 16.48
N SER A 96 -11.02 17.17 15.36
CA SER A 96 -9.60 17.56 15.29
C SER A 96 -9.40 18.99 14.81
N GLY A 97 -10.45 19.67 14.30
CA GLY A 97 -10.33 20.96 13.63
C GLY A 97 -9.58 20.94 12.29
N THR A 98 -9.23 19.76 11.76
CA THR A 98 -8.47 19.64 10.51
C THR A 98 -9.31 19.81 9.25
N GLY A 99 -10.63 19.60 9.36
CA GLY A 99 -11.55 19.57 8.22
C GLY A 99 -11.74 18.19 7.59
N TRP A 100 -11.29 17.12 8.26
CA TRP A 100 -11.57 15.74 7.87
C TRP A 100 -12.00 14.86 9.05
N PRO A 101 -12.80 13.80 8.79
CA PRO A 101 -13.18 12.82 9.80
C PRO A 101 -11.96 12.24 10.54
N SER A 102 -11.97 12.38 11.86
CA SER A 102 -10.84 12.03 12.72
C SER A 102 -11.24 11.02 13.78
N PHE A 103 -10.43 9.96 13.93
CA PHE A 103 -10.69 8.86 14.86
C PHE A 103 -9.43 8.46 15.62
N TYR A 104 -9.53 8.21 16.93
CA TYR A 104 -8.38 7.83 17.74
C TYR A 104 -8.10 6.32 17.74
N SER A 105 -9.06 5.49 17.33
CA SER A 105 -8.86 4.04 17.20
C SER A 105 -9.77 3.44 16.13
N PRO A 106 -9.24 2.54 15.27
CA PRO A 106 -10.06 1.72 14.38
C PRO A 106 -10.70 0.55 15.13
N ILE A 107 -11.63 -0.12 14.44
CA ILE A 107 -12.12 -1.45 14.84
C ILE A 107 -10.96 -2.45 14.72
N GLN A 108 -10.85 -3.36 15.69
CA GLN A 108 -9.78 -4.34 15.74
C GLN A 108 -9.77 -5.21 14.47
N GLY A 109 -8.61 -5.29 13.82
CA GLY A 109 -8.43 -6.06 12.58
C GLY A 109 -8.95 -5.40 11.30
N ALA A 110 -9.62 -4.24 11.39
CA ALA A 110 -10.21 -3.59 10.22
C ALA A 110 -9.19 -2.92 9.29
N ILE A 111 -8.00 -2.56 9.79
CA ILE A 111 -6.99 -1.81 9.03
C ILE A 111 -5.66 -2.54 9.05
N LEU A 112 -5.14 -2.79 7.84
CA LEU A 112 -3.77 -3.26 7.65
C LEU A 112 -2.84 -2.06 7.62
N ARG A 113 -2.09 -1.87 8.72
CA ARG A 113 -1.11 -0.79 8.82
C ARG A 113 0.08 -1.03 7.88
N LYS A 114 0.21 -0.19 6.87
CA LYS A 114 1.49 0.14 6.23
C LYS A 114 1.61 1.66 6.31
N ASN A 115 2.35 2.15 7.31
CA ASN A 115 2.68 3.56 7.57
C ASN A 115 1.67 4.59 7.03
N LEU A 116 0.65 4.97 7.82
CA LEU A 116 0.10 6.33 7.76
C LEU A 116 -0.80 6.63 8.95
N ILE A 117 -0.80 7.90 9.34
CA ILE A 117 -1.77 8.57 10.20
C ILE A 117 -3.17 8.28 9.64
N ILE A 118 -4.08 7.82 10.50
CA ILE A 118 -5.43 7.45 10.12
C ILE A 118 -6.27 8.74 9.98
N GLN A 119 -6.03 9.50 8.91
CA GLN A 119 -7.00 10.46 8.40
C GLN A 119 -7.91 9.70 7.44
N LEU A 120 -9.17 9.53 7.83
CA LEU A 120 -10.13 8.86 6.97
C LEU A 120 -10.57 9.80 5.88
N LEU A 121 -10.19 9.47 4.66
CA LEU A 121 -10.72 10.07 3.46
C LEU A 121 -11.91 9.24 2.99
N VAL A 122 -13.04 9.41 3.70
CA VAL A 122 -14.42 9.40 3.17
C VAL A 122 -15.24 10.23 4.16
#